data_AF-A0A2M9YNN6-F1
#
_entry.id   AF-A0A2M9YNN6-F1
#
_cell.length_a   1.000
_cell.length_b   1.000
_cell.length_c   1.000
_cell.angle_alpha   90.00
_cell.angle_beta   90.00
_cell.angle_gamma   90.00
#
_symmetry.space_group_name_H-M   'P 1'
#
loop_
_entity.id
_entity.type
_entity.pdbx_description
1 polymer ?
#
loop_
_entity_poly.entity_id
_entity_poly.type
_entity_poly.pdbx_seq_one_letter_code
_entity_poly.pdbx_strand_id
1 'polypeptide(L)'
;MAVFNATKTRTWSKSTPADGDLINDEIDRQYSNDQYLKDRIDQTDLNLSGAQVPLGGIIEDNLDQASSVLFKEANAQAISRTTYSALWNLVRKNVTGIVPASDRISVASHGLIEGQIVKFAFTGGGVTALTKYYVRNPTTNDFQISSTPTGSVLDLTSSQTGEMILNTEYGFGDGATTFNVPDRRGLFARGAGLHGTRAKAAGGNYDGGGIGFEGQDQFQEHGHQVLNGFPYNYTAGPTGGGGFTGADHRSTTDYAIAYNNGTPRTGNETTPAYVAVKYKVRVA
;
A
#
# COMPACT_ATOMS: atom_id res chain seq x y z
N MET A 1 -1.49 14.92 -31.13
CA MET A 1 -2.95 14.96 -31.34
C MET A 1 -3.26 16.11 -32.29
N ALA A 2 -3.99 15.84 -33.38
CA ALA A 2 -4.52 16.93 -34.20
C ALA A 2 -5.48 17.76 -33.33
N VAL A 3 -5.24 19.07 -33.24
CA VAL A 3 -6.12 19.99 -32.53
C VAL A 3 -7.25 20.33 -33.49
N PHE A 4 -8.48 19.97 -33.13
CA PHE A 4 -9.65 20.33 -33.91
C PHE A 4 -9.78 21.87 -33.89
N ASN A 5 -9.73 22.49 -35.07
CA ASN A 5 -9.84 23.94 -35.17
C ASN A 5 -11.32 24.31 -35.29
N ALA A 6 -11.84 24.89 -34.21
CA ALA A 6 -13.23 25.32 -34.10
C ALA A 6 -13.62 26.50 -34.99
N THR A 7 -12.63 27.10 -35.65
CA THR A 7 -12.82 28.36 -36.33
C THR A 7 -13.34 28.10 -37.74
N LYS A 8 -14.59 28.50 -38.00
CA LYS A 8 -15.10 28.61 -39.36
C LYS A 8 -14.17 29.50 -40.18
N THR A 9 -13.69 28.98 -41.31
CA THR A 9 -12.91 29.76 -42.28
C THR A 9 -13.78 30.68 -43.13
N ARG A 10 -15.11 30.50 -43.09
CA ARG A 10 -16.09 31.30 -43.82
C ARG A 10 -17.47 31.24 -43.15
N THR A 11 -18.21 32.34 -43.22
CA THR A 11 -19.61 32.44 -42.78
C THR A 11 -20.45 32.87 -43.97
N TRP A 12 -21.54 32.16 -44.23
CA TRP A 12 -22.51 32.55 -45.27
C TRP A 12 -23.72 33.22 -44.62
N SER A 13 -24.14 34.35 -45.18
CA SER A 13 -25.33 35.11 -44.75
C SER A 13 -26.24 35.39 -45.95
N LYS A 14 -27.41 35.99 -45.69
CA LYS A 14 -28.40 36.42 -46.72
C LYS A 14 -27.85 37.35 -47.82
N SER A 15 -26.68 37.96 -47.63
CA SER A 15 -25.99 38.77 -48.65
C SER A 15 -25.05 37.95 -49.53
N THR A 16 -24.94 36.64 -49.31
CA THR A 16 -24.14 35.73 -50.14
C THR A 16 -25.05 35.08 -51.19
N PRO A 17 -24.68 35.10 -52.49
CA PRO A 17 -25.52 34.54 -53.55
C PRO A 17 -25.85 33.06 -53.29
N ALA A 18 -27.12 32.67 -53.51
CA ALA A 18 -27.67 31.31 -53.39
C ALA A 18 -27.82 30.73 -51.96
N ASP A 19 -28.81 31.22 -51.21
CA ASP A 19 -29.39 30.57 -50.02
C ASP A 19 -28.40 30.08 -48.95
N GLY A 20 -27.31 30.84 -48.74
CA GLY A 20 -26.25 30.49 -47.80
C GLY A 20 -26.66 30.41 -46.32
N ASP A 21 -27.87 30.86 -45.96
CA ASP A 21 -28.43 30.77 -44.60
C ASP A 21 -28.58 29.31 -44.16
N LEU A 22 -29.16 28.45 -45.01
CA LEU A 22 -29.39 27.03 -44.70
C LEU A 22 -28.09 26.22 -44.64
N ILE A 23 -27.07 26.63 -45.42
CA ILE A 23 -25.76 25.98 -45.45
C ILE A 23 -24.98 26.30 -44.18
N ASN A 24 -25.08 27.54 -43.68
CA ASN A 24 -24.34 27.95 -42.49
C ASN A 24 -24.89 27.27 -41.21
N ASP A 25 -26.22 27.16 -41.10
CA ASP A 25 -26.91 26.47 -40.00
C ASP A 25 -26.59 24.96 -39.98
N GLU A 26 -26.59 24.31 -41.15
CA GLU A 26 -26.25 22.88 -41.26
C GLU A 26 -24.77 22.62 -40.89
N ILE A 27 -23.87 23.53 -41.25
CA ILE A 27 -22.44 23.42 -40.87
C ILE A 27 -22.23 23.64 -39.38
N ASP A 28 -22.95 24.57 -38.74
CA ASP A 28 -22.94 24.73 -37.28
C ASP A 28 -23.44 23.48 -36.56
N ARG A 29 -24.50 22.85 -37.10
CA ARG A 29 -25.04 21.61 -36.57
C ARG A 29 -24.04 20.46 -36.70
N GLN A 30 -23.39 20.29 -37.85
CA GLN A 30 -22.35 19.28 -38.05
C GLN A 30 -21.15 19.51 -37.13
N TYR A 31 -20.70 20.77 -37.01
CA TYR A 31 -19.63 21.15 -36.09
C TYR A 31 -19.94 20.76 -34.63
N SER A 32 -21.16 21.04 -34.18
CA SER A 32 -21.63 20.69 -32.85
C SER A 32 -21.68 19.17 -32.62
N ASN A 33 -22.09 18.40 -33.64
CA ASN A 33 -22.08 16.94 -33.58
C ASN A 33 -20.66 16.38 -33.51
N ASP A 34 -19.72 16.92 -34.28
CA ASP A 34 -18.33 16.47 -34.30
C ASP A 34 -17.64 16.77 -32.96
N GLN A 35 -17.89 17.94 -32.38
CA GLN A 35 -17.43 18.28 -31.04
C GLN A 35 -18.02 17.32 -29.99
N TYR A 36 -19.32 17.02 -30.06
CA TYR A 36 -19.97 16.06 -29.16
C TYR A 36 -19.36 14.65 -29.30
N LEU A 37 -19.10 14.18 -30.52
CA LEU A 37 -18.47 12.89 -30.77
C LEU A 37 -17.05 12.85 -30.21
N LYS A 38 -16.27 13.92 -30.38
CA LYS A 38 -14.95 14.07 -29.79
C LYS A 38 -15.04 13.96 -28.27
N ASP A 39 -15.86 14.77 -27.63
CA ASP A 39 -15.97 14.80 -26.18
C ASP A 39 -16.37 13.42 -25.63
N ARG A 40 -17.24 12.70 -26.35
CA ARG A 40 -17.62 11.31 -26.03
C ARG A 40 -16.46 10.32 -26.18
N ILE A 41 -15.64 10.44 -27.23
CA ILE A 41 -14.46 9.59 -27.44
C ILE A 41 -13.42 9.86 -26.35
N ASP A 42 -13.10 11.12 -26.09
CA ASP A 42 -12.18 11.51 -25.02
C ASP A 42 -12.64 11.02 -23.65
N GLN A 43 -13.94 11.16 -23.35
CA GLN A 43 -14.53 10.63 -22.14
C GLN A 43 -14.45 9.10 -22.08
N THR A 44 -14.61 8.42 -23.21
CA THR A 44 -14.51 6.95 -23.29
C THR A 44 -13.07 6.48 -23.09
N ASP A 45 -12.08 7.18 -23.65
CA ASP A 45 -10.65 6.88 -23.48
C ASP A 45 -10.17 7.18 -22.05
N LEU A 46 -10.66 8.28 -21.46
CA LEU A 46 -10.51 8.57 -20.02
C LEU A 46 -11.16 7.48 -19.15
N ASN A 47 -12.35 7.04 -19.52
CA ASN A 47 -13.05 5.98 -18.79
C ASN A 47 -12.37 4.62 -18.97
N LEU A 48 -11.84 4.27 -20.14
CA LEU A 48 -11.11 3.01 -20.34
C LEU A 48 -9.80 3.01 -19.55
N SER A 49 -9.08 4.14 -19.51
CA SER A 49 -7.83 4.28 -18.76
C SER A 49 -8.04 4.46 -17.25
N GLY A 50 -9.20 4.97 -16.81
CA GLY A 50 -9.61 5.11 -15.40
C GLY A 50 -10.36 3.89 -14.84
N ALA A 51 -11.04 3.11 -15.69
CA ALA A 51 -11.81 1.93 -15.27
C ALA A 51 -10.94 0.69 -14.98
N GLN A 52 -9.66 0.67 -15.38
CA GLN A 52 -8.83 -0.53 -15.21
C GLN A 52 -8.03 -0.57 -13.89
N VAL A 53 -7.70 0.56 -13.26
CA VAL A 53 -6.98 0.59 -11.97
C VAL A 53 -7.39 1.83 -11.16
N PRO A 54 -7.95 1.69 -9.95
CA PRO A 54 -8.30 2.84 -9.12
C PRO A 54 -7.05 3.60 -8.63
N LEU A 55 -7.21 4.87 -8.24
CA LEU A 55 -6.14 5.65 -7.62
C LEU A 55 -5.52 4.91 -6.43
N GLY A 56 -4.20 4.86 -6.38
CA GLY A 56 -3.43 4.09 -5.40
C GLY A 56 -3.32 2.60 -5.69
N GLY A 57 -4.04 2.07 -6.70
CA GLY A 57 -3.88 0.71 -7.17
C GLY A 57 -2.47 0.48 -7.74
N ILE A 58 -1.94 -0.72 -7.53
CA ILE A 58 -0.60 -1.12 -7.95
C ILE A 58 -0.71 -2.22 -8.99
N ILE A 59 0.04 -2.09 -10.08
CA ILE A 59 0.13 -3.08 -11.16
C ILE A 59 1.58 -3.51 -11.39
N GLU A 60 1.75 -4.70 -11.97
CA GLU A 60 3.00 -5.12 -12.58
C GLU A 60 3.09 -4.53 -14.00
N ASP A 61 4.25 -3.97 -14.35
CA ASP A 61 4.49 -3.36 -15.66
C ASP A 61 5.95 -3.57 -16.10
N ASN A 62 6.32 -4.83 -16.33
CA ASN A 62 7.70 -5.23 -16.61
C ASN A 62 8.30 -4.64 -17.89
N LEU A 63 7.44 -4.21 -18.83
CA LEU A 63 7.84 -3.66 -20.12
C LEU A 63 7.64 -2.15 -20.23
N ASP A 64 7.31 -1.46 -19.13
CA ASP A 64 7.10 -0.01 -19.10
C ASP A 64 5.99 0.51 -20.04
N GLN A 65 4.90 -0.24 -20.17
CA GLN A 65 3.78 0.11 -21.05
C GLN A 65 2.72 0.97 -20.37
N ALA A 66 2.69 1.03 -19.03
CA ALA A 66 1.75 1.86 -18.31
C ALA A 66 2.06 3.35 -18.53
N SER A 67 1.01 4.14 -18.76
CA SER A 67 1.11 5.59 -18.99
C SER A 67 1.88 6.28 -17.87
N SER A 68 2.97 6.97 -18.24
CA SER A 68 3.82 7.71 -17.29
C SER A 68 3.13 8.94 -16.67
N VAL A 69 2.00 9.37 -17.22
CA VAL A 69 1.13 10.41 -16.66
C VAL A 69 0.28 9.84 -15.54
N LEU A 70 -0.24 8.63 -15.74
CA LEU A 70 -1.21 8.01 -14.85
C LEU A 70 -0.55 7.14 -13.77
N PHE A 71 0.66 6.65 -14.04
CA PHE A 71 1.37 5.71 -13.20
C PHE A 71 2.80 6.18 -12.90
N LYS A 72 3.28 5.83 -11.71
CA LYS A 72 4.67 6.05 -11.26
C LYS A 72 5.23 4.78 -10.66
N GLU A 73 6.54 4.58 -10.77
CA GLU A 73 7.25 3.48 -10.11
C GLU A 73 6.97 3.51 -8.61
N ALA A 74 6.64 2.35 -8.03
CA ALA A 74 6.48 2.18 -6.59
C ALA A 74 7.85 1.96 -5.92
N ASN A 75 8.65 3.02 -5.85
CA ASN A 75 10.04 3.01 -5.40
C ASN A 75 10.37 4.11 -4.36
N ALA A 76 9.39 4.53 -3.56
CA ALA A 76 9.49 5.64 -2.60
C ALA A 76 9.74 7.04 -3.18
N GLN A 77 9.67 7.24 -4.51
CA GLN A 77 9.89 8.56 -5.10
C GLN A 77 8.89 9.60 -4.57
N ALA A 78 9.34 10.84 -4.43
CA ALA A 78 8.50 11.97 -4.09
C ALA A 78 7.79 12.49 -5.35
N ILE A 79 6.47 12.67 -5.27
CA ILE A 79 5.63 13.22 -6.34
C ILE A 79 4.84 14.44 -5.86
N SER A 80 4.47 15.33 -6.77
CA SER A 80 3.81 16.59 -6.42
C SER A 80 2.42 16.40 -5.81
N ARG A 81 2.16 17.03 -4.67
CA ARG A 81 0.82 17.11 -4.04
C ARG A 81 -0.18 17.88 -4.91
N THR A 82 0.28 18.90 -5.62
CA THR A 82 -0.58 19.74 -6.48
C THR A 82 -0.99 18.99 -7.73
N THR A 83 -0.03 18.35 -8.41
CA THR A 83 -0.31 17.57 -9.64
C THR A 83 -1.19 16.36 -9.36
N TYR A 84 -0.92 15.64 -8.26
CA TYR A 84 -1.63 14.40 -7.90
C TYR A 84 -2.54 14.60 -6.68
N SER A 85 -3.28 15.72 -6.66
CA SER A 85 -4.10 16.14 -5.53
C SER A 85 -5.23 15.17 -5.21
N ALA A 86 -5.81 14.51 -6.21
CA ALA A 86 -6.85 13.49 -6.02
C ALA A 86 -6.33 12.30 -5.19
N LEU A 87 -5.17 11.74 -5.56
CA LEU A 87 -4.54 10.68 -4.76
C LEU A 87 -4.12 11.20 -3.38
N TRP A 88 -3.53 12.40 -3.30
CA TRP A 88 -3.13 12.99 -2.03
C TRP A 88 -4.34 13.16 -1.08
N ASN A 89 -5.52 13.50 -1.60
CA ASN A 89 -6.78 13.62 -0.83
C ASN A 89 -7.30 12.28 -0.32
N LEU A 90 -6.98 11.16 -0.98
CA LEU A 90 -7.36 9.83 -0.53
C LEU A 90 -6.45 9.30 0.58
N VAL A 91 -5.14 9.55 0.48
CA VAL A 91 -4.15 9.00 1.42
C VAL A 91 -4.00 9.81 2.70
N ARG A 92 -4.34 11.11 2.67
CA ARG A 92 -4.17 12.04 3.80
C ARG A 92 -5.50 12.53 4.37
N LYS A 93 -5.50 12.82 5.67
CA LYS A 93 -6.55 13.56 6.39
C LYS A 93 -5.94 14.64 7.28
N ASN A 94 -6.79 15.56 7.73
CA ASN A 94 -6.41 16.60 8.69
C ASN A 94 -6.91 16.22 10.08
N VAL A 95 -6.00 16.21 11.04
CA VAL A 95 -6.29 16.18 12.47
C VAL A 95 -6.73 17.57 12.88
N THR A 96 -7.97 17.70 13.35
CA THR A 96 -8.54 18.98 13.78
C THR A 96 -8.29 19.26 15.26
N GLY A 97 -7.85 18.26 16.02
CA GLY A 97 -7.50 18.39 17.43
C GLY A 97 -7.19 17.04 18.06
N ILE A 98 -6.48 17.08 19.18
CA ILE A 98 -6.39 15.97 20.12
C ILE A 98 -7.16 16.38 21.38
N VAL A 99 -7.88 15.44 21.99
CA VAL A 99 -8.60 15.60 23.25
C VAL A 99 -7.92 14.75 24.33
N PRO A 100 -6.91 15.31 25.04
CA PRO A 100 -6.11 14.61 26.05
C PRO A 100 -6.94 13.85 27.09
N ALA A 101 -8.03 14.46 27.58
CA ALA A 101 -8.87 13.88 28.63
C ALA A 101 -9.52 12.53 28.24
N SER A 102 -9.50 12.16 26.96
CA SER A 102 -10.06 10.91 26.44
C SER A 102 -9.14 10.18 25.47
N ASP A 103 -7.91 10.68 25.27
CA ASP A 103 -6.95 10.19 24.28
C ASP A 103 -7.48 10.13 22.84
N ARG A 104 -8.46 10.99 22.51
CA ARG A 104 -9.12 10.97 21.20
C ARG A 104 -8.45 11.92 20.23
N ILE A 105 -8.25 11.45 19.00
CA ILE A 105 -7.76 12.23 17.87
C ILE A 105 -8.95 12.51 16.96
N SER A 106 -9.29 13.79 16.78
CA SER A 106 -10.44 14.22 16.00
C SER A 106 -10.08 14.34 14.52
N VAL A 107 -10.77 13.55 13.68
CA VAL A 107 -10.60 13.49 12.23
C VAL A 107 -11.95 13.17 11.59
N ALA A 108 -12.64 14.17 11.03
CA ALA A 108 -13.99 13.94 10.49
C ALA A 108 -13.99 12.94 9.33
N SER A 109 -14.95 11.99 9.34
CA SER A 109 -15.16 11.01 8.27
C SER A 109 -13.86 10.33 7.82
N HIS A 110 -13.09 9.84 8.79
CA HIS A 110 -11.77 9.26 8.53
C HIS A 110 -11.84 7.88 7.86
N GLY A 111 -12.91 7.10 8.08
CA GLY A 111 -13.12 5.79 7.46
C GLY A 111 -12.12 4.72 7.91
N LEU A 112 -11.50 4.90 9.07
CA LEU A 112 -10.49 4.00 9.63
C LEU A 112 -11.16 2.89 10.42
N ILE A 113 -10.53 1.72 10.40
CA ILE A 113 -10.96 0.55 11.17
C ILE A 113 -9.95 0.20 12.27
N GLU A 114 -10.38 -0.63 13.21
CA GLU A 114 -9.55 -1.14 14.30
C GLU A 114 -8.26 -1.78 13.76
N GLY A 115 -7.12 -1.43 14.35
CA GLY A 115 -5.81 -1.97 13.99
C GLY A 115 -5.21 -1.41 12.70
N GLN A 116 -5.91 -0.52 11.98
CA GLN A 116 -5.33 0.17 10.83
C GLN A 116 -4.14 1.02 11.25
N ILE A 117 -3.12 1.12 10.39
CA ILE A 117 -1.88 1.82 10.69
C ILE A 117 -1.94 3.23 10.13
N VAL A 118 -1.54 4.21 10.95
CA VAL A 118 -1.50 5.63 10.58
C VAL A 118 -0.15 6.26 10.94
N LYS A 119 0.20 7.37 10.30
CA LYS A 119 1.35 8.21 10.61
C LYS A 119 0.93 9.68 10.68
N PHE A 120 1.59 10.46 11.53
CA PHE A 120 1.36 11.90 11.67
C PHE A 120 2.54 12.71 11.16
N ALA A 121 2.27 13.92 10.64
CA ALA A 121 3.30 14.85 10.19
C ALA A 121 3.93 15.67 11.32
N PHE A 122 3.35 15.59 12.53
CA PHE A 122 3.71 16.44 13.66
C PHE A 122 4.15 15.63 14.89
N THR A 123 4.91 16.28 15.77
CA THR A 123 5.31 15.79 17.08
C THR A 123 4.68 16.64 18.17
N GLY A 124 4.27 16.01 19.27
CA GLY A 124 3.66 16.64 20.45
C GLY A 124 2.33 15.99 20.82
N GLY A 125 1.83 16.30 22.02
CA GLY A 125 0.61 15.67 22.55
C GLY A 125 0.72 14.15 22.73
N GLY A 126 1.92 13.62 22.95
CA GLY A 126 2.19 12.18 23.03
C GLY A 126 2.49 11.51 21.68
N VAL A 127 2.32 12.23 20.56
CA VAL A 127 2.60 11.73 19.21
C VAL A 127 4.02 12.11 18.77
N THR A 128 4.69 11.22 18.05
CA THR A 128 5.96 11.49 17.35
C THR A 128 5.73 11.43 15.85
N ALA A 129 6.21 12.43 15.12
CA ALA A 129 6.09 12.49 13.67
C ALA A 129 6.72 11.27 13.00
N LEU A 130 6.14 10.83 11.88
CA LEU A 130 6.60 9.70 11.06
C LEU A 130 6.57 8.32 11.74
N THR A 131 6.27 8.27 13.04
CA THR A 131 6.04 7.02 13.79
C THR A 131 4.70 6.41 13.41
N LYS A 132 4.70 5.08 13.27
CA LYS A 132 3.50 4.29 12.99
C LYS A 132 2.72 4.05 14.27
N TYR A 133 1.42 4.27 14.19
CA TYR A 133 0.47 4.02 15.27
C TYR A 133 -0.68 3.15 14.77
N TYR A 134 -1.27 2.37 15.67
CA TYR A 134 -2.41 1.51 15.37
C TYR A 134 -3.68 2.16 15.90
N VAL A 135 -4.67 2.31 15.03
CA VAL A 135 -6.00 2.86 15.33
C VAL A 135 -6.72 1.94 16.33
N ARG A 136 -7.28 2.55 17.37
CA ARG A 136 -8.04 1.90 18.45
C ARG A 136 -9.39 2.60 18.63
N ASN A 137 -10.42 1.81 18.89
CA ASN A 137 -11.77 2.28 19.21
C ASN A 137 -12.30 3.39 18.26
N PRO A 138 -12.18 3.21 16.93
CA PRO A 138 -12.60 4.23 15.97
C PRO A 138 -14.12 4.46 16.03
N THR A 139 -14.50 5.71 15.90
CA THR A 139 -15.87 6.13 15.58
C THR A 139 -15.90 6.63 14.14
N THR A 140 -16.92 7.41 13.75
CA THR A 140 -16.94 8.05 12.43
C THR A 140 -15.96 9.23 12.34
N ASN A 141 -15.71 9.91 13.47
CA ASN A 141 -15.06 11.23 13.50
C ASN A 141 -13.87 11.33 14.46
N ASP A 142 -13.59 10.27 15.21
CA ASP A 142 -12.43 10.21 16.10
C ASP A 142 -11.96 8.78 16.30
N PHE A 143 -10.75 8.65 16.83
CA PHE A 143 -10.19 7.37 17.24
C PHE A 143 -9.15 7.59 18.34
N GLN A 144 -8.77 6.52 19.00
CA GLN A 144 -7.60 6.44 19.87
C GLN A 144 -6.46 5.75 19.13
N ILE A 145 -5.23 5.83 19.64
CA ILE A 145 -4.08 5.15 19.03
C ILE A 145 -3.33 4.30 20.05
N SER A 146 -2.51 3.37 19.56
CA SER A 146 -1.58 2.57 20.34
C SER A 146 -0.25 2.40 19.59
N SER A 147 0.82 2.07 20.32
CA SER A 147 2.16 1.85 19.73
C SER A 147 2.37 0.43 19.17
N THR A 148 1.47 -0.51 19.50
CA THR A 148 1.55 -1.91 19.04
C THR A 148 0.18 -2.38 18.54
N PRO A 149 0.10 -3.41 17.67
CA PRO A 149 -1.15 -3.81 17.01
C PRO A 149 -2.35 -4.05 17.95
N THR A 150 -2.09 -4.59 19.14
CA THR A 150 -3.09 -4.91 20.16
C THR A 150 -2.76 -4.26 21.51
N GLY A 151 -2.00 -3.15 21.48
CA GLY A 151 -1.54 -2.46 22.68
C GLY A 151 -2.64 -1.70 23.41
N SER A 152 -2.30 -1.23 24.61
CA SER A 152 -3.12 -0.25 25.32
C SER A 152 -3.20 1.07 24.54
N VAL A 153 -4.28 1.81 24.78
CA VAL A 153 -4.39 3.19 24.29
C VAL A 153 -3.20 4.01 24.77
N LEU A 154 -2.63 4.81 23.87
CA LEU A 154 -1.55 5.74 24.13
C LEU A 154 -2.11 6.97 24.85
N ASP A 155 -1.48 7.34 25.96
CA ASP A 155 -1.78 8.57 26.70
C ASP A 155 -1.40 9.80 25.87
N LEU A 156 -2.38 10.63 25.54
CA LEU A 156 -2.20 11.86 24.77
C LEU A 156 -2.23 13.07 25.69
N THR A 157 -1.19 13.91 25.61
CA THR A 157 -0.91 14.88 26.68
C THR A 157 -1.29 16.33 26.36
N SER A 158 -1.53 16.67 25.09
CA SER A 158 -1.92 18.00 24.66
C SER A 158 -2.63 17.98 23.31
N SER A 159 -3.44 19.01 23.01
CA SER A 159 -4.04 19.14 21.69
C SER A 159 -2.96 19.36 20.62
N GLN A 160 -3.15 18.76 19.44
CA GLN A 160 -2.37 19.03 18.24
C GLN A 160 -3.26 19.05 17.00
N THR A 161 -2.81 19.76 15.97
CA THR A 161 -3.42 19.77 14.64
C THR A 161 -2.34 19.49 13.59
N GLY A 162 -2.76 18.99 12.43
CA GLY A 162 -1.85 18.75 11.32
C GLY A 162 -2.30 17.62 10.42
N GLU A 163 -1.43 17.20 9.52
CA GLU A 163 -1.74 16.14 8.56
C GLU A 163 -1.47 14.75 9.15
N MET A 164 -2.29 13.79 8.71
CA MET A 164 -2.06 12.36 8.93
C MET A 164 -2.18 11.59 7.62
N ILE A 165 -1.51 10.45 7.53
CA ILE A 165 -1.61 9.49 6.43
C ILE A 165 -2.31 8.22 6.93
N LEU A 166 -3.26 7.71 6.14
CA LEU A 166 -4.11 6.56 6.46
C LEU A 166 -3.56 5.22 5.95
N ASN A 167 -2.63 5.24 4.99
CA ASN A 167 -1.89 4.08 4.50
C ASN A 167 -0.39 4.38 4.62
N THR A 168 0.29 3.67 5.51
CA THR A 168 1.68 3.96 5.84
C THR A 168 2.71 3.59 4.78
N GLU A 169 2.30 2.98 3.67
CA GLU A 169 3.14 2.86 2.48
C GLU A 169 3.46 4.22 1.85
N TYR A 170 2.60 5.22 2.04
CA TYR A 170 2.84 6.59 1.61
C TYR A 170 3.65 7.38 2.66
N GLY A 171 4.37 8.40 2.18
CA GLY A 171 5.15 9.31 3.03
C GLY A 171 4.75 10.77 2.82
N PHE A 172 5.11 11.63 3.78
CA PHE A 172 4.82 13.07 3.70
C PHE A 172 5.70 13.85 2.72
N GLY A 173 6.66 13.21 2.04
CA GLY A 173 7.59 13.87 1.13
C GLY A 173 8.48 14.86 1.87
N ASP A 174 8.64 16.04 1.27
CA ASP A 174 9.27 17.23 1.86
C ASP A 174 8.43 17.89 2.97
N GLY A 175 7.25 17.35 3.29
CA GLY A 175 6.34 17.90 4.29
C GLY A 175 5.52 19.10 3.81
N ALA A 176 5.64 19.51 2.54
CA ALA A 176 4.97 20.71 2.03
C ALA A 176 4.41 20.53 0.61
N THR A 177 5.25 20.21 -0.37
CA THR A 177 4.88 20.25 -1.80
C THR A 177 4.81 18.87 -2.44
N THR A 178 5.34 17.84 -1.78
CA THR A 178 5.45 16.47 -2.29
C THR A 178 4.93 15.43 -1.31
N PHE A 179 4.67 14.22 -1.78
CA PHE A 179 4.42 13.04 -0.96
C PHE A 179 5.12 11.83 -1.60
N ASN A 180 5.53 10.85 -0.79
CA ASN A 180 6.17 9.64 -1.30
C ASN A 180 5.12 8.60 -1.67
N VAL A 181 5.29 7.96 -2.83
CA VAL A 181 4.56 6.76 -3.21
C VAL A 181 5.08 5.51 -2.47
N PRO A 182 4.37 4.37 -2.50
CA PRO A 182 4.86 3.12 -1.92
C PRO A 182 6.23 2.69 -2.45
N ASP A 183 6.95 1.88 -1.67
CA ASP A 183 8.13 1.16 -2.11
C ASP A 183 7.83 -0.34 -2.12
N ARG A 184 7.83 -0.96 -3.31
CA ARG A 184 7.54 -2.39 -3.49
C ARG A 184 8.75 -3.18 -3.96
N ARG A 185 9.93 -2.58 -3.95
CA ARG A 185 11.17 -3.26 -4.35
C ARG A 185 11.54 -4.32 -3.31
N GLY A 186 11.74 -5.56 -3.76
CA GLY A 186 12.18 -6.67 -2.91
C GLY A 186 11.13 -7.21 -1.94
N LEU A 187 9.89 -6.72 -1.97
CA LEU A 187 8.83 -7.12 -1.04
C LEU A 187 7.73 -7.93 -1.74
N PHE A 188 7.27 -8.98 -1.08
CA PHE A 188 6.05 -9.69 -1.48
C PHE A 188 4.80 -9.02 -0.89
N ALA A 189 3.72 -9.00 -1.66
CA ALA A 189 2.43 -8.56 -1.14
C ALA A 189 1.74 -9.69 -0.35
N ARG A 190 1.18 -9.35 0.80
CA ARG A 190 0.27 -10.20 1.57
C ARG A 190 -1.08 -9.50 1.68
N GLY A 191 -2.18 -10.25 1.57
CA GLY A 191 -3.52 -9.71 1.81
C GLY A 191 -3.65 -9.23 3.25
N ALA A 192 -4.13 -8.00 3.43
CA ALA A 192 -4.34 -7.42 4.76
C ALA A 192 -5.47 -8.13 5.53
N GLY A 193 -5.36 -8.11 6.85
CA GLY A 193 -6.34 -8.63 7.79
C GLY A 193 -6.16 -10.09 8.18
N LEU A 194 -7.00 -10.51 9.13
CA LEU A 194 -7.09 -11.90 9.57
C LEU A 194 -7.98 -12.69 8.62
N HIS A 195 -7.46 -13.80 8.09
CA HIS A 195 -8.23 -14.70 7.27
C HIS A 195 -9.37 -15.34 8.09
N GLY A 196 -10.58 -15.49 7.52
CA GLY A 196 -11.75 -15.98 8.26
C GLY A 196 -11.68 -17.44 8.73
N THR A 197 -11.14 -18.35 7.90
CA THR A 197 -11.20 -19.80 8.18
C THR A 197 -9.92 -20.61 7.97
N ARG A 198 -8.89 -20.04 7.32
CA ARG A 198 -7.66 -20.77 7.02
C ARG A 198 -6.70 -20.66 8.18
N ALA A 199 -6.52 -21.79 8.87
CA ALA A 199 -5.55 -21.93 9.94
C ALA A 199 -4.11 -22.04 9.40
N LYS A 200 -3.16 -21.45 10.13
CA LYS A 200 -1.73 -21.66 9.94
C LYS A 200 -1.25 -22.87 10.75
N ALA A 201 -0.07 -23.40 10.43
CA ALA A 201 0.47 -24.63 11.04
C ALA A 201 0.52 -24.60 12.58
N ALA A 202 0.90 -23.45 13.16
CA ALA A 202 0.95 -23.27 14.62
C ALA A 202 -0.43 -22.96 15.27
N GLY A 203 -1.54 -23.08 14.53
CA GLY A 203 -2.87 -22.72 15.00
C GLY A 203 -3.23 -21.24 14.82
N GLY A 204 -4.53 -20.93 14.97
CA GLY A 204 -5.14 -19.65 14.59
C GLY A 204 -5.06 -19.39 13.08
N ASN A 205 -5.64 -18.30 12.60
CA ASN A 205 -5.70 -18.02 11.17
C ASN A 205 -4.48 -17.24 10.65
N TYR A 206 -4.31 -17.20 9.32
CA TYR A 206 -3.35 -16.32 8.67
C TYR A 206 -3.70 -14.86 8.93
N ASP A 207 -2.71 -14.06 9.31
CA ASP A 207 -2.86 -12.63 9.55
C ASP A 207 -1.85 -11.86 8.68
N GLY A 208 -2.35 -10.89 7.93
CA GLY A 208 -1.56 -9.95 7.13
C GLY A 208 -1.34 -8.61 7.79
N GLY A 209 -1.92 -8.35 8.96
CA GLY A 209 -1.94 -7.04 9.59
C GLY A 209 -2.84 -6.04 8.85
N GLY A 210 -2.86 -4.79 9.32
CA GLY A 210 -3.56 -3.70 8.64
C GLY A 210 -2.94 -3.34 7.29
N ILE A 211 -3.65 -2.56 6.47
CA ILE A 211 -3.09 -2.01 5.23
C ILE A 211 -1.81 -1.21 5.55
N GLY A 212 -0.73 -1.48 4.81
CA GLY A 212 0.59 -0.87 5.01
C GLY A 212 1.43 -1.49 6.13
N PHE A 213 1.04 -2.65 6.66
CA PHE A 213 1.85 -3.43 7.61
C PHE A 213 3.13 -3.95 6.95
N GLU A 214 4.26 -3.77 7.63
CA GLU A 214 5.60 -4.18 7.18
C GLU A 214 6.04 -5.42 7.96
N GLY A 215 5.59 -6.59 7.51
CA GLY A 215 6.06 -7.87 8.03
C GLY A 215 7.54 -8.09 7.68
N GLN A 216 8.28 -8.70 8.61
CA GLN A 216 9.63 -9.18 8.36
C GLN A 216 9.59 -10.65 7.89
N ASP A 217 10.69 -11.13 7.31
CA ASP A 217 10.84 -12.54 7.01
C ASP A 217 10.77 -13.38 8.31
N GLN A 218 10.13 -14.54 8.21
CA GLN A 218 9.90 -15.43 9.34
C GLN A 218 10.02 -16.88 8.89
N PHE A 219 10.75 -17.67 9.68
CA PHE A 219 10.80 -19.12 9.53
C PHE A 219 10.10 -19.78 10.72
N GLN A 220 9.37 -20.87 10.47
CA GLN A 220 8.75 -21.63 11.56
C GLN A 220 9.84 -22.33 12.37
N GLU A 221 9.75 -22.26 13.69
CA GLU A 221 10.62 -23.05 14.55
C GLU A 221 10.53 -24.52 14.17
N HIS A 222 11.68 -25.16 14.05
CA HIS A 222 11.79 -26.60 13.83
C HIS A 222 13.05 -27.10 14.54
N GLY A 223 13.05 -28.38 14.88
CA GLY A 223 14.19 -29.05 15.48
C GLY A 223 14.62 -30.25 14.63
N HIS A 224 15.91 -30.52 14.64
CA HIS A 224 16.47 -31.77 14.14
C HIS A 224 16.90 -32.61 15.33
N GLN A 225 16.43 -33.86 15.39
CA GLN A 225 16.96 -34.82 16.34
C GLN A 225 18.16 -35.50 15.70
N VAL A 226 19.37 -35.15 16.14
CA VAL A 226 20.57 -35.88 15.78
C VAL A 226 20.65 -37.13 16.66
N LEU A 227 20.25 -38.27 16.10
CA LEU A 227 20.54 -39.55 16.72
C LEU A 227 22.03 -39.81 16.53
N ASN A 228 22.81 -39.55 17.59
CA ASN A 228 24.21 -39.97 17.61
C ASN A 228 24.21 -41.50 17.69
N GLY A 229 24.28 -42.15 16.54
CA GLY A 229 24.36 -43.60 16.45
C GLY A 229 25.66 -44.06 17.10
N PHE A 230 25.62 -44.40 18.39
CA PHE A 230 26.58 -45.35 18.94
C PHE A 230 26.13 -46.73 18.45
N PRO A 231 26.80 -47.36 17.46
CA PRO A 231 26.32 -48.60 16.87
C PRO A 231 26.41 -49.82 17.81
N TYR A 232 26.86 -49.65 19.06
CA TYR A 232 27.07 -50.74 20.01
C TYR A 232 26.97 -50.27 21.48
N ASN A 233 25.80 -49.85 21.94
CA ASN A 233 25.54 -49.77 23.39
C ASN A 233 24.18 -50.39 23.74
N TYR A 234 24.10 -51.72 23.56
CA TYR A 234 23.12 -52.59 24.24
C TYR A 234 23.51 -52.75 25.73
N THR A 235 23.56 -51.66 26.48
CA THR A 235 23.43 -51.74 27.93
C THR A 235 22.09 -51.12 28.29
N ALA A 236 21.17 -51.95 28.77
CA ALA A 236 19.90 -51.47 29.32
C ALA A 236 20.21 -50.59 30.55
N GLY A 237 20.34 -49.28 30.31
CA GLY A 237 20.30 -48.26 31.34
C GLY A 237 18.86 -48.07 31.83
N PRO A 238 18.66 -47.70 33.10
CA PRO A 238 17.36 -47.79 33.75
C PRO A 238 16.31 -46.94 33.04
N THR A 239 15.10 -47.49 32.91
CA THR A 239 13.86 -46.79 32.58
C THR A 239 13.64 -45.69 33.62
N GLY A 240 14.17 -44.51 33.35
CA GLY A 240 14.14 -43.37 34.27
C GLY A 240 14.68 -42.16 33.54
N GLY A 241 13.86 -41.11 33.45
CA GLY A 241 14.11 -39.92 32.64
C GLY A 241 15.53 -39.40 32.76
N GLY A 242 16.21 -39.31 31.62
CA GLY A 242 17.41 -38.49 31.48
C GLY A 242 17.01 -37.02 31.56
N GLY A 243 16.76 -36.54 32.78
CA GLY A 243 16.72 -35.12 33.04
C GLY A 243 18.09 -34.54 32.74
N PHE A 244 18.17 -33.64 31.77
CA PHE A 244 19.35 -32.82 31.58
C PHE A 244 19.58 -32.02 32.87
N THR A 245 20.68 -32.28 33.57
CA THR A 245 21.16 -31.42 34.65
C THR A 245 22.34 -30.63 34.10
N GLY A 246 22.04 -29.46 33.52
CA GLY A 246 23.00 -28.56 32.87
C GLY A 246 22.31 -27.67 31.84
N ALA A 247 22.91 -26.52 31.52
CA ALA A 247 22.44 -25.67 30.43
C ALA A 247 22.48 -26.45 29.12
N ASP A 248 21.41 -26.42 28.34
CA ASP A 248 21.43 -26.93 26.97
C ASP A 248 22.42 -26.08 26.17
N HIS A 249 23.61 -26.63 25.91
CA HIS A 249 24.55 -26.01 25.00
C HIS A 249 23.95 -26.17 23.60
N ARG A 250 23.33 -25.10 23.09
CA ARG A 250 23.09 -24.93 21.64
C ARG A 250 24.44 -25.13 20.94
N SER A 251 24.69 -26.34 20.46
CA SER A 251 25.84 -26.61 19.62
C SER A 251 25.66 -25.78 18.36
N THR A 252 26.46 -24.73 18.20
CA THR A 252 26.48 -23.81 17.06
C THR A 252 26.95 -24.49 15.76
N THR A 253 26.94 -25.82 15.70
CA THR A 253 27.39 -26.66 14.60
C THR A 253 26.31 -27.59 14.04
N ASP A 254 25.02 -27.30 14.23
CA ASP A 254 23.94 -27.94 13.45
C ASP A 254 23.75 -27.24 12.10
N TYR A 255 24.79 -27.28 11.27
CA TYR A 255 24.55 -27.26 9.83
C TYR A 255 24.17 -28.68 9.44
N ALA A 256 22.87 -29.00 9.44
CA ALA A 256 22.37 -30.06 8.58
C ALA A 256 22.57 -29.59 7.13
N ILE A 257 23.81 -29.63 6.64
CA ILE A 257 24.14 -29.29 5.27
C ILE A 257 23.28 -30.21 4.42
N ALA A 258 22.45 -29.58 3.60
CA ALA A 258 21.72 -30.20 2.52
C ALA A 258 22.68 -30.94 1.58
N TYR A 259 23.09 -32.15 1.96
CA TYR A 259 23.94 -32.99 1.13
C TYR A 259 23.14 -33.34 -0.13
N ASN A 260 23.58 -32.85 -1.29
CA ASN A 260 23.00 -33.10 -2.62
C ASN A 260 21.64 -32.47 -2.95
N ASN A 261 21.22 -31.37 -2.30
CA ASN A 261 19.97 -30.72 -2.72
C ASN A 261 20.16 -29.74 -3.89
N GLY A 262 21.34 -29.56 -4.49
CA GLY A 262 21.55 -28.63 -5.62
C GLY A 262 21.88 -27.20 -5.20
N THR A 263 21.97 -26.26 -6.14
CA THR A 263 22.41 -24.87 -5.89
C THR A 263 21.44 -23.86 -6.52
N PRO A 264 21.09 -22.76 -5.81
CA PRO A 264 21.37 -22.44 -4.41
C PRO A 264 20.35 -23.10 -3.46
N ARG A 265 20.81 -23.57 -2.30
CA ARG A 265 19.93 -24.16 -1.25
C ARG A 265 20.09 -23.51 0.13
N THR A 266 21.00 -22.55 0.24
CA THR A 266 21.25 -21.73 1.43
C THR A 266 21.54 -20.29 0.99
N GLY A 267 21.23 -19.32 1.83
CA GLY A 267 21.48 -17.90 1.59
C GLY A 267 21.20 -17.08 2.86
N ASN A 268 21.36 -15.76 2.76
CA ASN A 268 21.11 -14.84 3.89
C ASN A 268 19.63 -14.48 4.07
N GLU A 269 18.75 -14.90 3.15
CA GLU A 269 17.31 -14.68 3.17
C GLU A 269 16.59 -16.00 2.89
N THR A 270 15.52 -16.28 3.63
CA THR A 270 14.62 -17.39 3.30
C THR A 270 13.57 -16.93 2.30
N THR A 271 13.64 -17.42 1.06
CA THR A 271 12.72 -17.04 -0.01
C THR A 271 12.32 -18.25 -0.86
N PRO A 272 11.06 -18.35 -1.33
CA PRO A 272 10.69 -19.34 -2.34
C PRO A 272 11.34 -18.99 -3.70
N ALA A 273 11.14 -19.84 -4.71
CA ALA A 273 11.48 -19.44 -6.08
C ALA A 273 10.64 -18.21 -6.48
N TYR A 274 11.28 -17.21 -7.10
CA TYR A 274 10.63 -15.95 -7.49
C TYR A 274 11.13 -15.43 -8.83
N VAL A 275 10.35 -14.52 -9.42
CA VAL A 275 10.75 -13.67 -10.54
C VAL A 275 10.55 -12.23 -10.11
N ALA A 276 11.55 -11.37 -10.36
CA ALA A 276 11.44 -9.96 -10.06
C ALA A 276 10.54 -9.26 -11.10
N VAL A 277 9.61 -8.45 -10.61
CA VAL A 277 8.69 -7.65 -11.42
C VAL A 277 8.78 -6.19 -11.04
N LYS A 278 8.42 -5.32 -12.00
CA LYS A 278 8.38 -3.88 -11.80
C LYS A 278 6.96 -3.47 -11.38
N TYR A 279 6.85 -2.78 -10.25
CA TYR A 279 5.58 -2.28 -9.73
C TYR A 279 5.38 -0.79 -10.02
N LYS A 280 4.19 -0.45 -10.52
CA LYS A 280 3.75 0.94 -10.68
C LYS A 280 2.45 1.21 -9.94
N VAL A 281 2.36 2.38 -9.31
CA VAL A 281 1.17 2.86 -8.61
C VAL A 281 0.41 3.87 -9.48
N ARG A 282 -0.92 3.78 -9.46
CA ARG A 282 -1.83 4.73 -10.11
C ARG A 282 -1.88 6.05 -9.33
N VAL A 283 -1.52 7.16 -9.97
CA VAL A 283 -1.37 8.48 -9.34
C VAL A 283 -2.32 9.58 -9.84
N ALA A 284 -2.87 9.44 -11.05
CA ALA A 284 -3.77 10.41 -11.68
C ALA A 284 -4.95 9.72 -12.36
#